data_AF-A0A2T4DMR6-F1
#
_entry.id   AF-A0A2T4DMR6-F1
#
_cell.length_a   1.000
_cell.length_b   1.000
_cell.length_c   1.000
_cell.angle_alpha   90.00
_cell.angle_beta   90.00
_cell.angle_gamma   90.00
#
_symmetry.space_group_name_H-M   'P 1'
#
loop_
_entity.id
_entity.type
_entity.pdbx_description
1 polymer ?
#
loop_
_entity_poly.entity_id
_entity_poly.type
_entity_poly.pdbx_seq_one_letter_code
_entity_poly.pdbx_strand_id
1 'polypeptide(L)'
;MFKHRYKFFFIAFLAVYSFLNIIVLEGDRLFQAELPKDYLFYTIVFLCIAVWFANLTVEVYLLRKFKNVHPLLVQFGASIVAVLIICLVSVELTELILGYPFNFTKQNLLLTSGFTFRINLFLNSLNAIYFFSQRYKEKAV
;
A
#
# COMPACT_ATOMS: atom_id res chain seq x y z
N MET A 1 -6.17 13.03 -4.06
CA MET A 1 -7.06 11.86 -4.30
C MET A 1 -7.58 11.23 -3.00
N PHE A 2 -6.76 11.16 -1.95
CA PHE A 2 -7.00 10.30 -0.79
C PHE A 2 -8.05 10.83 0.22
N LYS A 3 -8.53 12.07 0.05
CA LYS A 3 -9.58 12.72 0.86
C LYS A 3 -11.02 12.47 0.38
N HIS A 4 -11.22 11.71 -0.69
CA HIS A 4 -12.56 11.52 -1.26
C HIS A 4 -13.48 10.71 -0.32
N ARG A 5 -14.80 11.02 -0.31
CA ARG A 5 -15.81 10.38 0.58
C ARG A 5 -15.89 8.86 0.39
N TYR A 6 -15.59 8.37 -0.81
CA TYR A 6 -15.60 6.95 -1.18
C TYR A 6 -14.26 6.23 -1.02
N LYS A 7 -13.30 6.82 -0.29
CA LYS A 7 -11.96 6.22 -0.08
C LYS A 7 -12.01 4.77 0.41
N PHE A 8 -12.96 4.43 1.28
CA PHE A 8 -13.11 3.08 1.82
C PHE A 8 -13.53 2.06 0.76
N PHE A 9 -14.33 2.46 -0.23
CA PHE A 9 -14.67 1.57 -1.35
C PHE A 9 -13.43 1.27 -2.21
N PHE A 10 -12.59 2.26 -2.49
CA PHE A 10 -11.34 2.01 -3.22
C PHE A 10 -10.41 1.06 -2.47
N ILE A 11 -10.26 1.24 -1.16
CA ILE A 11 -9.46 0.33 -0.32
C ILE A 11 -10.06 -1.08 -0.30
N ALA A 12 -11.38 -1.19 -0.15
CA ALA A 12 -12.07 -2.48 -0.12
C ALA A 12 -11.95 -3.21 -1.47
N PHE A 13 -12.19 -2.54 -2.59
CA PHE A 13 -12.00 -3.11 -3.93
C PHE A 13 -10.55 -3.52 -4.15
N LEU A 14 -9.58 -2.72 -3.70
CA LEU A 14 -8.17 -3.04 -3.83
C LEU A 14 -7.81 -4.28 -3.02
N ALA A 15 -8.29 -4.38 -1.77
CA ALA A 15 -8.05 -5.55 -0.92
C ALA A 15 -8.69 -6.82 -1.49
N VAL A 16 -9.94 -6.75 -1.96
CA VAL A 16 -10.62 -7.89 -2.60
C VAL A 16 -9.93 -8.30 -3.89
N TYR A 17 -9.57 -7.34 -4.74
CA TYR A 17 -8.83 -7.60 -5.97
C TYR A 17 -7.48 -8.27 -5.67
N SER A 18 -6.72 -7.75 -4.72
CA SER A 18 -5.44 -8.32 -4.28
C SER A 18 -5.58 -9.73 -3.71
N PHE A 19 -6.62 -9.98 -2.92
CA PHE A 19 -6.91 -11.31 -2.37
C PHE A 19 -7.25 -12.32 -3.48
N LEU A 20 -8.13 -11.94 -4.41
CA LEU A 20 -8.45 -12.76 -5.59
C LEU A 20 -7.20 -13.00 -6.44
N ASN A 21 -6.35 -11.99 -6.63
CA ASN A 21 -5.12 -12.12 -7.38
C ASN A 21 -4.18 -13.16 -6.74
N ILE A 22 -4.01 -13.14 -5.42
CA ILE A 22 -3.16 -14.10 -4.70
C ILE A 22 -3.73 -15.52 -4.75
N ILE A 23 -5.05 -15.68 -4.61
CA ILE A 23 -5.70 -17.00 -4.70
C ILE A 23 -5.61 -17.58 -6.11
N VAL A 24 -5.87 -16.75 -7.13
CA VAL A 24 -5.98 -17.23 -8.52
C VAL A 24 -4.60 -17.46 -9.14
N LEU A 25 -3.60 -16.63 -8.83
CA LEU A 25 -2.29 -16.76 -9.47
C LEU A 25 -1.32 -17.70 -8.76
N GLU A 26 -1.59 -18.15 -7.52
CA GLU A 26 -0.67 -18.93 -6.64
C GLU A 26 0.77 -18.36 -6.50
N GLY A 27 1.10 -17.28 -7.20
CA GLY A 27 2.46 -16.96 -7.62
C GLY A 27 3.16 -15.92 -6.76
N ASP A 28 2.46 -15.28 -5.84
CA ASP A 28 3.05 -14.48 -4.77
C ASP A 28 2.40 -14.91 -3.46
N ARG A 29 2.92 -15.99 -2.86
CA ARG A 29 2.61 -16.30 -1.47
C ARG A 29 3.05 -15.10 -0.64
N LEU A 30 2.18 -14.52 0.18
CA LEU A 30 2.52 -13.36 1.01
C LEU A 30 3.61 -13.72 2.05
N PHE A 31 3.71 -14.99 2.40
CA PHE A 31 4.69 -15.60 3.29
C PHE A 31 5.19 -16.92 2.70
N GLN A 32 6.35 -17.42 3.16
CA GLN A 32 6.87 -18.72 2.72
C GLN A 32 5.91 -19.89 3.01
N ALA A 33 5.24 -19.83 4.16
CA ALA A 33 4.27 -20.84 4.57
C ALA A 33 2.86 -20.46 4.09
N GLU A 34 2.03 -21.47 3.82
CA GLU A 34 0.62 -21.27 3.52
C GLU A 34 -0.09 -20.70 4.75
N LEU A 35 -0.44 -19.40 4.70
CA LEU A 35 -1.34 -18.84 5.70
C LEU A 35 -2.73 -19.45 5.49
N PRO A 36 -3.46 -19.73 6.59
CA PRO A 36 -4.89 -19.96 6.49
C PRO A 36 -5.55 -18.76 5.80
N LYS A 37 -6.47 -19.04 4.88
CA LYS A 37 -7.07 -18.04 3.98
C LYS A 37 -7.69 -16.85 4.74
N ASP A 38 -8.22 -17.11 5.94
CA ASP A 38 -8.80 -16.08 6.80
C ASP A 38 -7.74 -15.06 7.26
N TYR A 39 -6.60 -15.53 7.77
CA TYR A 39 -5.51 -14.65 8.20
C TYR A 39 -4.88 -13.91 7.01
N LEU A 40 -4.74 -14.56 5.86
CA LEU A 40 -4.26 -13.92 4.64
C LEU A 40 -5.15 -12.73 4.24
N PHE A 41 -6.48 -12.91 4.27
CA PHE A 41 -7.44 -11.86 3.97
C PHE A 41 -7.29 -10.67 4.92
N TYR A 42 -7.24 -10.90 6.23
CA TYR A 42 -7.07 -9.84 7.22
C TYR A 42 -5.74 -9.09 7.06
N THR A 43 -4.64 -9.80 6.80
CA THR A 43 -3.33 -9.19 6.55
C THR A 43 -3.35 -8.31 5.30
N ILE A 44 -3.98 -8.78 4.20
CA ILE A 44 -4.11 -7.99 2.97
C ILE A 44 -4.95 -6.72 3.21
N VAL A 45 -6.09 -6.86 3.87
CA VAL A 45 -6.96 -5.73 4.20
C VAL A 45 -6.22 -4.72 5.07
N PHE A 46 -5.51 -5.19 6.09
CA PHE A 46 -4.69 -4.36 6.96
C PHE A 46 -3.60 -3.61 6.19
N LEU A 47 -2.84 -4.30 5.32
CA LEU A 47 -1.80 -3.70 4.50
C LEU A 47 -2.38 -2.64 3.54
N CYS A 48 -3.49 -2.94 2.86
CA CYS A 48 -4.16 -1.98 1.98
C CYS A 48 -4.58 -0.70 2.73
N ILE A 49 -5.16 -0.86 3.93
CA ILE A 49 -5.55 0.26 4.79
C ILE A 49 -4.30 1.04 5.22
N ALA A 50 -3.27 0.36 5.72
CA ALA A 50 -2.05 0.98 6.21
C ALA A 50 -1.35 1.80 5.11
N VAL A 51 -1.20 1.24 3.91
CA VAL A 51 -0.60 1.95 2.76
C VAL A 51 -1.42 3.15 2.36
N TRP A 52 -2.76 3.04 2.34
CA TRP A 52 -3.63 4.18 2.04
C TRP A 52 -3.44 5.31 3.05
N PHE A 53 -3.47 4.98 4.34
CA PHE A 53 -3.28 5.98 5.40
C PHE A 53 -1.89 6.59 5.41
N ALA A 54 -0.85 5.82 5.10
CA ALA A 54 0.50 6.35 4.89
C ALA A 54 0.52 7.38 3.76
N ASN A 55 -0.05 7.06 2.59
CA ASN A 55 -0.12 7.98 1.47
C ASN A 55 -0.95 9.24 1.78
N LEU A 56 -2.07 9.09 2.50
CA LEU A 56 -2.87 10.22 2.97
C LEU A 56 -2.07 11.12 3.92
N THR A 57 -1.30 10.53 4.83
CA THR A 57 -0.45 11.28 5.78
C THR A 57 0.64 12.04 5.03
N VAL A 58 1.28 11.41 4.04
CA VAL A 58 2.25 12.08 3.17
C VAL A 58 1.61 13.25 2.41
N GLU A 59 0.41 13.07 1.84
CA GLU A 59 -0.31 14.11 1.11
C GLU A 59 -0.67 15.30 2.01
N VAL A 60 -1.07 15.07 3.26
CA VAL A 60 -1.50 16.13 4.18
C VAL A 60 -0.34 16.87 4.82
N TYR A 61 0.68 16.15 5.28
CA TYR A 61 1.76 16.73 6.08
C TYR A 61 2.99 17.11 5.24
N LEU A 62 3.43 16.23 4.34
CA LEU A 62 4.70 16.41 3.63
C LEU A 62 4.59 17.34 2.43
N LEU A 63 3.51 17.23 1.65
CA LEU A 63 3.30 18.12 0.49
C LEU A 63 3.16 19.59 0.88
N ARG A 64 2.64 19.88 2.08
CA ARG A 64 2.56 21.26 2.59
C ARG A 64 3.92 21.84 2.94
N LYS A 65 4.87 20.99 3.35
CA LYS A 65 6.21 21.38 3.81
C LYS A 65 7.19 21.58 2.67
N PHE A 66 7.10 20.79 1.61
CA PHE A 66 8.02 20.83 0.47
C PHE A 66 7.37 21.48 -0.77
N LYS A 67 7.42 22.81 -0.84
CA LYS A 67 6.87 23.59 -1.97
C LYS A 67 7.81 23.70 -3.19
N ASN A 68 9.11 23.46 -3.00
CA ASN A 68 10.14 23.69 -4.02
C ASN A 68 10.41 22.47 -4.93
N VAL A 69 9.79 21.33 -4.66
CA VAL A 69 9.98 20.08 -5.41
C VAL A 69 8.65 19.64 -6.01
N HIS A 70 8.68 18.96 -7.16
CA HIS A 70 7.46 18.47 -7.80
C HIS A 70 6.66 17.58 -6.83
N PRO A 71 5.38 17.87 -6.56
CA PRO A 71 4.61 17.23 -5.49
C PRO A 71 4.54 15.70 -5.63
N LEU A 72 4.44 15.20 -6.87
CA LEU A 72 4.43 13.75 -7.15
C LEU A 72 5.74 13.04 -6.73
N LEU A 73 6.89 13.69 -6.87
CA LEU A 73 8.18 13.10 -6.47
C LEU A 73 8.30 13.02 -4.94
N VAL A 74 7.88 14.07 -4.24
CA VAL A 74 7.85 14.09 -2.77
C VAL A 74 6.90 13.02 -2.25
N GLN A 75 5.72 12.91 -2.86
CA GLN A 75 4.72 11.92 -2.47
C GLN A 75 5.22 10.49 -2.69
N PHE A 76 5.75 10.19 -3.88
CA PHE A 76 6.28 8.87 -4.18
C PHE A 76 7.47 8.51 -3.27
N GLY A 77 8.46 9.40 -3.15
CA GLY A 77 9.65 9.16 -2.33
C GLY A 77 9.32 8.95 -0.85
N ALA A 78 8.43 9.75 -0.28
CA ALA A 78 8.02 9.58 1.12
C ALA A 78 7.13 8.34 1.33
N SER A 79 6.29 8.01 0.35
CA SER A 79 5.45 6.80 0.42
C SER A 79 6.29 5.52 0.43
N ILE A 80 7.44 5.49 -0.26
CA ILE A 80 8.39 4.36 -0.22
C ILE A 80 8.88 4.12 1.21
N VAL A 81 9.32 5.18 1.90
CA VAL A 81 9.81 5.08 3.28
C VAL A 81 8.69 4.62 4.20
N ALA A 82 7.48 5.17 4.06
CA ALA A 82 6.34 4.77 4.87
C ALA A 82 5.94 3.30 4.64
N VAL A 83 5.98 2.83 3.39
CA VAL A 83 5.70 1.44 3.03
C VAL A 83 6.73 0.49 3.63
N LEU A 84 8.02 0.84 3.62
CA LEU A 84 9.06 0.03 4.26
C LEU A 84 8.79 -0.17 5.75
N ILE A 85 8.39 0.90 6.44
CA ILE A 85 8.02 0.83 7.87
C ILE A 85 6.79 -0.06 8.07
N ILE A 86 5.77 0.07 7.23
CA ILE A 86 4.56 -0.78 7.28
C ILE A 86 4.93 -2.26 7.08
N CYS A 87 5.81 -2.56 6.12
CA CYS A 87 6.25 -3.94 5.89
C CYS A 87 6.94 -4.54 7.11
N LEU A 88 7.87 -3.79 7.73
CA LEU A 88 8.55 -4.23 8.95
C LEU A 88 7.55 -4.50 10.07
N VAL A 89 6.66 -3.53 10.34
CA VAL A 89 5.63 -3.67 11.38
C VAL A 89 4.71 -4.86 11.10
N SER A 90 4.34 -5.09 9.83
CA SER A 90 3.45 -6.20 9.47
C SER A 90 4.10 -7.56 9.70
N VAL A 91 5.39 -7.72 9.38
CA VAL A 91 6.10 -9.00 9.60
C VAL A 91 6.26 -9.27 11.09
N GLU A 92 6.68 -8.27 11.87
CA GLU A 92 6.80 -8.36 13.33
C GLU A 92 5.45 -8.69 14.00
N LEU A 93 4.36 -8.03 13.58
CA LEU A 93 3.02 -8.34 14.10
C LEU A 93 2.58 -9.76 13.75
N THR A 94 2.91 -10.25 12.56
CA THR A 94 2.55 -11.60 12.14
C THR A 94 3.33 -12.64 12.95
N GLU A 95 4.61 -12.39 13.22
CA GLU A 95 5.43 -13.21 14.12
C GLU A 95 4.84 -13.27 15.53
N LEU A 96 4.46 -12.13 16.11
CA LEU A 96 3.90 -12.08 17.46
C LEU A 96 2.56 -12.83 17.58
N ILE A 97 1.75 -12.85 16.53
CA ILE A 97 0.40 -13.46 16.56
C ILE A 97 0.44 -14.95 16.21
N LEU A 98 1.18 -15.35 15.17
CA LEU A 98 1.15 -16.71 14.62
C LEU A 98 2.38 -17.55 15.00
N GLY A 99 3.49 -16.93 15.43
CA GLY A 99 4.74 -17.62 15.75
C GLY A 99 5.37 -18.33 14.55
N TYR A 100 6.11 -19.41 14.81
CA TYR A 100 6.75 -20.22 13.76
C TYR A 100 5.70 -20.87 12.85
N PRO A 101 5.82 -20.86 11.51
CA PRO A 101 6.96 -20.45 10.64
C PRO A 101 6.91 -19.00 10.12
N PHE A 102 6.10 -18.13 10.71
CA PHE A 102 5.88 -16.74 10.26
C PHE A 102 6.85 -15.72 10.88
N ASN A 103 7.94 -16.19 11.47
CA ASN A 103 8.99 -15.35 12.05
C ASN A 103 9.59 -14.38 11.03
N PHE A 104 10.24 -13.34 11.55
CA PHE A 104 11.03 -12.37 10.80
C PHE A 104 12.14 -13.08 10.02
N THR A 105 11.83 -13.39 8.76
CA THR A 105 12.74 -13.99 7.80
C THR A 105 12.85 -13.06 6.61
N LYS A 106 14.05 -12.94 6.03
CA LYS A 106 14.30 -12.12 4.83
C LYS A 106 13.30 -12.37 3.72
N GLN A 107 12.85 -13.61 3.55
CA GLN A 107 11.90 -13.98 2.51
C GLN A 107 10.46 -13.51 2.82
N ASN A 108 9.99 -13.60 4.06
CA ASN A 108 8.68 -13.07 4.46
C ASN A 108 8.62 -11.55 4.31
N LEU A 109 9.73 -10.87 4.66
CA LEU A 109 9.88 -9.44 4.42
C LEU A 109 9.90 -9.09 2.93
N LEU A 110 10.63 -9.86 2.11
CA LEU A 110 10.68 -9.65 0.65
C LEU A 110 9.30 -9.83 0.01
N LEU A 111 8.58 -10.90 0.35
CA LEU A 111 7.23 -11.17 -0.18
C LEU A 111 6.23 -10.10 0.25
N THR A 112 6.19 -9.77 1.54
CA THR A 112 5.33 -8.69 2.07
C THR A 112 5.68 -7.34 1.45
N SER A 113 6.97 -7.04 1.29
CA SER A 113 7.41 -5.80 0.67
C SER A 113 7.04 -5.75 -0.81
N GLY A 114 7.24 -6.83 -1.57
CA GLY A 114 6.89 -6.89 -2.99
C GLY A 114 5.39 -6.62 -3.20
N PHE A 115 4.55 -7.22 -2.37
CA PHE A 115 3.10 -6.96 -2.38
C PHE A 115 2.78 -5.49 -2.05
N THR A 116 3.29 -4.99 -0.92
CA THR A 116 2.97 -3.66 -0.40
C THR A 116 3.51 -2.54 -1.31
N PHE A 117 4.67 -2.74 -1.94
CA PHE A 117 5.24 -1.83 -2.93
C PHE A 117 4.40 -1.77 -4.21
N ARG A 118 3.86 -2.90 -4.69
CA ARG A 118 2.97 -2.91 -5.87
C ARG A 118 1.69 -2.13 -5.60
N ILE A 119 1.08 -2.32 -4.42
CA ILE A 119 -0.08 -1.53 -3.98
C ILE A 119 0.27 -0.03 -3.97
N ASN A 120 1.40 0.32 -3.36
CA ASN A 120 1.82 1.72 -3.25
C ASN A 120 2.08 2.36 -4.61
N LEU A 121 2.75 1.64 -5.50
CA LEU A 121 3.00 2.09 -6.87
C LEU A 121 1.68 2.33 -7.60
N PHE A 122 0.74 1.38 -7.53
CA PHE A 122 -0.59 1.51 -8.13
C PHE A 122 -1.33 2.76 -7.63
N LEU A 123 -1.35 3.00 -6.31
CA LEU A 123 -1.98 4.18 -5.72
C LEU A 123 -1.29 5.49 -6.16
N ASN A 124 0.03 5.51 -6.25
CA ASN A 124 0.78 6.68 -6.73
C ASN A 124 0.53 6.94 -8.22
N SER A 125 0.42 5.90 -9.05
CA SER A 125 0.04 6.04 -10.46
C SER A 125 -1.36 6.62 -10.62
N LEU A 126 -2.35 6.13 -9.86
CA LEU A 126 -3.70 6.70 -9.86
C LEU A 126 -3.69 8.17 -9.40
N ASN A 127 -2.92 8.49 -8.36
CA ASN A 127 -2.80 9.87 -7.90
C ASN A 127 -2.11 10.78 -8.93
N ALA A 128 -1.12 10.29 -9.66
CA ALA A 128 -0.50 11.01 -10.76
C ALA A 128 -1.50 11.30 -11.90
N ILE A 129 -2.26 10.29 -12.32
CA ILE A 129 -3.33 10.46 -13.33
C ILE A 129 -4.36 11.50 -12.87
N TYR A 130 -4.81 11.41 -11.61
CA TYR A 130 -5.73 12.37 -11.02
C TYR A 130 -5.16 13.80 -11.03
N PHE A 131 -3.89 13.96 -10.62
CA PHE A 131 -3.19 15.24 -10.58
C PHE A 131 -3.09 15.87 -11.97
N PHE A 132 -2.65 15.11 -12.97
CA PHE A 132 -2.57 15.61 -14.34
C PHE A 132 -3.97 15.91 -14.91
N SER A 133 -4.96 15.06 -14.67
CA SER A 133 -6.34 15.28 -15.14
C SER A 133 -6.94 16.58 -14.60
N GLN A 134 -6.74 16.90 -13.31
CA GLN A 134 -7.18 18.19 -12.75
C GLN A 134 -6.46 19.36 -13.43
N ARG A 135 -5.14 19.27 -13.59
CA ARG A 135 -4.33 20.34 -14.21
C ARG A 135 -4.68 20.56 -15.69
N TYR A 136 -5.09 19.53 -16.41
CA TYR A 136 -5.62 19.65 -17.78
C TYR A 136 -6.97 20.36 -17.81
N LYS A 137 -7.89 20.04 -16.89
CA LYS A 137 -9.19 20.71 -16.79
C LYS A 137 -9.05 22.19 -16.43
N GLU A 138 -8.13 22.53 -15.53
CA GLU A 138 -7.86 23.92 -15.14
C GLU A 138 -7.25 24.78 -16.25
N LYS A 139 -6.53 24.17 -17.21
CA LYS A 139 -5.97 24.87 -18.38
C LYS A 139 -6.95 25.01 -19.54
N ALA A 140 -8.05 24.27 -19.53
CA ALA A 140 -9.08 24.29 -20.56
C ALA A 140 -10.19 25.34 -20.30
N VAL A 141 -10.15 25.97 -19.13
CA VAL A 141 -10.99 27.12 -18.73
C VAL A 141 -10.15 28.39 -18.82
#